data_AF-D6SJV4-F1
#
_entry.id   AF-D6SJV4-F1
#
_cell.length_a   1.000
_cell.length_b   1.000
_cell.length_c   1.000
_cell.angle_alpha   90.00
_cell.angle_beta   90.00
_cell.angle_gamma   90.00
#
_symmetry.space_group_name_H-M   'P 1'
#
loop_
_entity.id
_entity.type
_entity.pdbx_description
1 polymer ?
#
loop_
_entity_poly.entity_id
_entity_poly.type
_entity_poly.pdbx_seq_one_letter_code
_entity_poly.pdbx_strand_id
1 'polypeptide(L)'
;MEIILLIALAGVIFWFFIMKTGNIDFWKLAQKHPEEAYSFFVNNNNFIVFDHKPAGGFRSSLPPGDWDGPFKLRVPSKDATVTVYGRSPEYEEVLAPA
;
A
#
# COMPACT_ATOMS: atom_id res chain seq x y z
N MET A 1 -14.36 -8.10 33.58
CA MET A 1 -14.95 -8.81 32.42
C MET A 1 -15.09 -7.87 31.23
N GLU A 2 -15.79 -6.74 31.34
CA GLU A 2 -15.94 -5.74 30.25
C GLU A 2 -14.61 -5.19 29.71
N ILE A 3 -13.66 -4.81 30.57
CA ILE A 3 -12.37 -4.26 30.13
C ILE A 3 -11.56 -5.29 29.33
N ILE A 4 -11.61 -6.57 29.74
CA ILE A 4 -10.91 -7.66 29.03
C ILE A 4 -11.53 -7.91 27.66
N LEU A 5 -12.86 -7.85 27.57
CA LEU A 5 -13.59 -7.96 26.30
C LEU A 5 -13.28 -6.79 25.35
N LEU A 6 -13.17 -5.56 25.86
CA LEU A 6 -12.81 -4.40 25.06
C LEU A 6 -11.38 -4.49 24.51
N ILE A 7 -10.42 -4.94 25.33
CA ILE A 7 -9.03 -5.15 24.89
C ILE A 7 -8.95 -6.26 23.84
N ALA A 8 -9.68 -7.36 24.04
CA ALA A 8 -9.73 -8.45 23.07
C ALA A 8 -10.35 -7.99 21.73
N LEU A 9 -11.45 -7.24 21.78
CA LEU A 9 -12.12 -6.70 20.59
C LEU A 9 -11.22 -5.71 19.84
N ALA A 10 -10.55 -4.81 20.55
CA ALA A 10 -9.57 -3.89 19.96
C ALA A 10 -8.40 -4.64 19.30
N GLY A 11 -7.92 -5.71 19.92
CA GLY A 11 -6.88 -6.59 19.37
C GLY A 11 -7.32 -7.28 18.07
N VAL A 12 -8.53 -7.82 18.02
CA VAL A 12 -9.08 -8.46 16.80
C VAL A 12 -9.27 -7.44 15.69
N ILE A 13 -9.79 -6.24 16.00
CA ILE A 13 -9.95 -5.16 15.02
C ILE A 13 -8.57 -4.76 14.47
N PHE A 14 -7.59 -4.50 15.35
CA PHE A 14 -6.23 -4.16 14.95
C PHE A 14 -5.59 -5.24 14.09
N TRP A 15 -5.72 -6.51 14.48
CA TRP A 15 -5.23 -7.66 13.73
C TRP A 15 -5.89 -7.79 12.36
N PHE A 16 -7.21 -7.61 12.29
CA PHE A 16 -7.97 -7.65 11.04
C PHE A 16 -7.54 -6.53 10.09
N PHE A 17 -7.35 -5.29 10.59
CA PHE A 17 -6.88 -4.18 9.78
C PHE A 17 -5.43 -4.35 9.31
N ILE A 18 -4.53 -4.93 10.13
CA ILE A 18 -3.15 -5.25 9.73
C ILE A 18 -3.10 -6.37 8.70
N MET A 19 -3.86 -7.45 8.89
CA MET A 19 -3.87 -8.57 7.94
C MET A 19 -4.52 -8.19 6.59
N LYS A 20 -5.42 -7.19 6.58
CA LYS A 20 -5.98 -6.65 5.33
C LYS A 20 -5.05 -5.68 4.60
N THR A 21 -4.03 -5.11 5.27
CA THR A 21 -3.12 -4.13 4.67
C THR A 21 -1.93 -4.80 3.99
N GLY A 22 -2.23 -5.54 2.93
CA GLY A 22 -1.28 -5.88 1.88
C GLY A 22 -0.25 -6.96 2.24
N ASN A 23 0.26 -7.59 1.18
CA ASN A 23 1.27 -8.62 1.24
C ASN A 23 2.56 -8.04 1.85
N ILE A 24 2.75 -8.20 3.17
CA ILE A 24 3.92 -7.66 3.90
C ILE A 24 5.23 -8.10 3.23
N ASP A 25 5.26 -9.31 2.69
CA ASP A 25 6.43 -9.86 2.01
C ASP A 25 6.69 -9.19 0.66
N PHE A 26 5.65 -8.76 -0.05
CA PHE A 26 5.78 -7.92 -1.24
C PHE A 26 6.48 -6.59 -0.92
N TRP A 27 6.06 -5.90 0.14
CA TRP A 27 6.69 -4.63 0.53
C TRP A 27 8.11 -4.80 1.06
N LYS A 28 8.40 -5.89 1.77
CA LYS A 28 9.79 -6.24 2.14
C LYS A 28 10.65 -6.46 0.91
N LEU A 29 10.13 -7.12 -0.12
CA LEU A 29 10.85 -7.35 -1.37
C LEU A 29 11.09 -6.03 -2.12
N ALA A 30 10.06 -5.19 -2.23
CA ALA A 30 10.16 -3.88 -2.85
C ALA A 30 11.23 -2.99 -2.17
N GLN A 31 11.35 -3.05 -0.84
CA GLN A 31 12.39 -2.33 -0.11
C GLN A 31 13.80 -2.88 -0.34
N LYS A 32 13.96 -4.17 -0.65
CA LYS A 32 15.26 -4.76 -0.99
C LYS A 32 15.72 -4.38 -2.41
N HIS A 33 14.78 -4.21 -3.32
CA HIS A 33 15.03 -3.86 -4.73
C HIS A 33 14.28 -2.56 -5.11
N PRO A 34 14.62 -1.42 -4.51
CA PRO A 34 13.82 -0.20 -4.62
C PRO A 34 13.76 0.39 -6.03
N GLU A 35 14.83 0.27 -6.81
CA GLU A 35 14.87 0.77 -8.20
C GLU A 35 13.95 -0.04 -9.12
N GLU A 36 14.05 -1.38 -9.05
CA GLU A 36 13.23 -2.30 -9.82
C GLU A 36 11.75 -2.17 -9.44
N ALA A 37 11.47 -2.06 -8.13
CA ALA A 37 10.13 -1.84 -7.63
C ALA A 37 9.55 -0.50 -8.11
N TYR A 38 10.33 0.58 -8.06
CA TYR A 38 9.90 1.88 -8.58
C TYR A 38 9.56 1.80 -10.08
N SER A 39 10.44 1.20 -10.87
CA SER A 39 10.21 0.99 -12.30
C SER A 39 8.95 0.17 -12.56
N PHE A 40 8.74 -0.90 -11.80
CA PHE A 40 7.52 -1.72 -11.89
C PHE A 40 6.26 -0.91 -11.59
N PHE A 41 6.26 -0.10 -10.52
CA PHE A 41 5.09 0.69 -10.15
C PHE A 41 4.74 1.77 -11.17
N VAL A 42 5.72 2.47 -11.73
CA VAL A 42 5.48 3.52 -12.72
C VAL A 42 4.99 2.95 -14.05
N ASN A 43 5.41 1.73 -14.40
CA ASN A 43 5.03 1.07 -15.65
C ASN A 43 3.72 0.26 -15.57
N ASN A 44 3.04 0.24 -14.43
CA ASN A 44 1.83 -0.56 -14.22
C ASN A 44 0.65 0.33 -13.81
N ASN A 45 -0.42 0.30 -14.60
CA ASN A 45 -1.63 1.11 -14.40
C ASN A 45 -2.38 0.83 -13.09
N ASN A 46 -2.07 -0.28 -12.42
CA ASN A 46 -2.67 -0.65 -11.14
C ASN A 46 -2.07 0.12 -9.96
N PHE A 47 -1.02 0.91 -10.20
CA PHE A 47 -0.34 1.70 -9.19
C PHE A 47 -0.31 3.18 -9.55
N ILE A 48 -0.36 4.02 -8.52
CA ILE A 48 -0.11 5.45 -8.63
C ILE A 48 1.07 5.79 -7.73
N VAL A 49 2.07 6.44 -8.31
CA VAL A 49 3.30 6.85 -7.62
C VAL A 49 3.38 8.36 -7.57
N PHE A 50 3.52 8.89 -6.35
CA PHE A 50 3.77 10.29 -6.09
C PHE A 50 5.22 10.47 -5.62
N ASP A 51 6.04 11.09 -6.45
CA ASP A 51 7.41 11.50 -6.08
C ASP A 51 7.40 12.62 -5.02
N HIS A 52 6.36 13.47 -5.03
CA HIS A 52 6.19 14.58 -4.10
C HIS A 52 4.75 14.68 -3.62
N LYS A 53 4.54 15.33 -2.47
CA LYS A 53 3.20 15.59 -1.94
C LYS A 53 2.47 16.59 -2.84
N PRO A 54 1.34 16.21 -3.47
CA PRO A 54 0.55 17.16 -4.26
C PRO A 54 -0.12 18.20 -3.36
N ALA A 55 -0.43 19.38 -3.92
CA ALA A 55 -0.97 20.52 -3.16
C ALA A 55 -2.29 20.18 -2.43
N GLY A 56 -3.15 19.36 -3.04
CA GLY A 56 -4.40 18.90 -2.43
C GLY A 56 -4.26 17.78 -1.41
N GLY A 57 -3.08 17.16 -1.30
CA GLY A 57 -2.84 15.93 -0.54
C GLY A 57 -2.97 14.66 -1.38
N PHE A 58 -2.37 13.56 -0.91
CA PHE A 58 -2.24 12.33 -1.70
C PHE A 58 -3.59 11.71 -2.08
N ARG A 59 -4.47 11.48 -1.09
CA ARG A 59 -5.77 10.82 -1.30
C ARG A 59 -6.74 11.59 -2.20
N SER A 60 -6.73 12.92 -2.12
CA SER A 60 -7.58 13.79 -2.95
C SER A 60 -7.07 13.91 -4.39
N SER A 61 -5.81 13.54 -4.64
CA SER A 61 -5.20 13.52 -5.97
C SER A 61 -5.29 12.14 -6.64
N LEU A 62 -5.92 11.16 -5.98
CA LEU A 62 -6.21 9.86 -6.58
C LEU A 62 -7.46 9.98 -7.46
N PRO A 63 -7.48 9.31 -8.62
CA PRO A 63 -8.70 9.17 -9.41
C PRO A 63 -9.73 8.32 -8.64
N PRO A 64 -11.02 8.38 -9.03
CA PRO A 64 -12.06 7.56 -8.40
C PRO A 64 -11.73 6.06 -8.44
N GLY A 65 -11.86 5.40 -7.29
CA GLY A 65 -11.58 3.97 -7.15
C GLY A 65 -11.16 3.61 -5.72
N ASP A 66 -11.07 2.31 -5.46
CA ASP A 66 -10.56 1.79 -4.20
C ASP A 66 -9.04 1.66 -4.28
N TRP A 67 -8.35 2.41 -3.41
CA TRP A 67 -6.90 2.50 -3.37
C TRP A 67 -6.35 2.08 -2.01
N ASP A 68 -5.46 1.10 -2.01
CA ASP A 68 -4.68 0.69 -0.85
C ASP A 68 -3.42 1.55 -0.71
N GLY A 69 -3.06 1.83 0.54
CA GLY A 69 -1.93 2.68 0.90
C GLY A 69 -2.34 3.88 1.76
N PRO A 70 -1.44 4.86 1.99
CA PRO A 70 -0.16 5.04 1.30
C PRO A 70 0.94 4.05 1.73
N PHE A 71 1.67 3.54 0.76
CA PHE A 71 2.93 2.83 0.99
C PHE A 71 4.11 3.73 0.66
N LYS A 72 5.22 3.59 1.41
CA LYS A 72 6.41 4.42 1.26
C LYS A 72 7.55 3.57 0.74
N LEU A 73 8.18 4.03 -0.34
CA LEU A 73 9.38 3.41 -0.89
C LEU A 73 10.48 4.46 -1.01
N ARG A 74 11.64 4.19 -0.41
CA ARG A 74 12.83 5.02 -0.61
C ARG A 74 13.53 4.56 -1.88
N VAL A 75 13.70 5.46 -2.84
CA VAL A 75 14.38 5.18 -4.13
C VAL A 75 15.73 5.88 -4.11
N PRO A 76 16.85 5.14 -3.97
CA PRO A 76 18.19 5.71 -3.86
C PRO A 76 18.58 6.64 -5.02
N SER A 77 18.27 6.28 -6.27
CA SER A 77 18.63 7.04 -7.47
C SER A 77 17.99 8.44 -7.51
N LYS A 78 16.88 8.62 -6.81
CA LYS A 78 16.14 9.89 -6.71
C LYS A 78 16.45 10.68 -5.44
N ASP A 79 17.20 10.09 -4.52
CA ASP A 79 17.37 10.57 -3.14
C ASP A 79 16.04 10.98 -2.49
N ALA A 80 14.97 10.24 -2.79
CA ALA A 80 13.60 10.59 -2.43
C ALA A 80 12.82 9.39 -1.90
N THR A 81 11.81 9.69 -1.07
CA THR A 81 10.80 8.71 -0.66
C THR A 81 9.53 8.95 -1.45
N VAL A 82 9.20 8.00 -2.31
CA VAL A 82 7.98 8.05 -3.12
C VAL A 82 6.81 7.45 -2.35
N THR A 83 5.61 7.91 -2.66
CA THR A 83 4.37 7.41 -2.09
C THR A 83 3.61 6.61 -3.13
N VAL A 84 3.35 5.34 -2.84
CA VAL A 84 2.69 4.43 -3.77
C VAL A 84 1.29 4.09 -3.25
N TYR A 85 0.31 4.08 -4.14
CA TYR A 85 -1.03 3.55 -3.93
C TYR A 85 -1.28 2.42 -4.92
N GLY A 86 -1.84 1.31 -4.47
CA GLY A 86 -2.29 0.20 -5.33
C GLY A 86 -3.81 0.21 -5.46
N ARG A 87 -4.35 -0.19 -6.60
CA ARG A 87 -5.80 -0.31 -6.84
C ARG A 87 -6.40 -1.61 -6.28
N SER A 88 -7.12 -1.50 -5.16
CA SER A 88 -7.56 -2.61 -4.30
C SER A 88 -8.30 -3.78 -4.99
N PRO A 89 -9.24 -3.55 -5.94
CA PRO A 89 -10.05 -4.65 -6.44
C PRO A 89 -9.41 -5.43 -7.62
N GLU A 90 -8.25 -5.01 -8.14
CA GLU A 90 -7.75 -5.51 -9.44
C GLU A 90 -6.55 -6.47 -9.34
N TYR A 91 -5.94 -6.66 -8.17
CA TYR A 91 -4.83 -7.62 -7.97
C TYR A 91 -5.20 -8.85 -7.13
N GLU A 92 -6.38 -8.89 -6.52
CA GLU A 92 -6.89 -10.11 -5.88
C GLU A 92 -7.40 -11.13 -6.92
N GLU A 93 -7.91 -10.67 -8.07
CA GLU A 93 -8.48 -11.55 -9.10
C GLU A 93 -7.41 -12.31 -9.91
N VAL A 94 -6.22 -11.74 -10.08
CA VAL A 94 -5.10 -12.37 -10.81
C VAL A 94 -4.47 -13.55 -10.05
N LEU A 95 -4.79 -13.69 -8.75
CA LEU A 95 -4.31 -14.78 -7.88
C LEU A 95 -5.34 -15.89 -7.64
N ALA A 96 -6.56 -15.77 -8.19
CA ALA A 96 -7.52 -16.86 -8.18
C ALA A 96 -7.16 -17.88 -9.27
N PRO A 97 -6.85 -19.16 -8.94
CA PRO A 97 -6.75 -20.19 -9.96
C PRO A 97 -8.12 -20.38 -10.62
N ALA A 98 -8.12 -20.52 -11.95
CA ALA A 98 -9.28 -20.90 -12.75
C ALA A 98 -9.84 -22.28 -12.36
#